data_AF-A0A2D7A3Z4-F1
#
_entry.id   AF-A0A2D7A3Z4-F1
#
_cell.length_a   1.000
_cell.length_b   1.000
_cell.length_c   1.000
_cell.angle_alpha   90.00
_cell.angle_beta   90.00
_cell.angle_gamma   90.00
#
_symmetry.space_group_name_H-M   'P 1'
#
loop_
_entity.id
_entity.type
_entity.pdbx_description
1 polymer ?
#
loop_
_entity_poly.entity_id
_entity_poly.type
_entity_poly.pdbx_seq_one_letter_code
_entity_poly.pdbx_strand_id
1 'polypeptide(L)' 'MKKFILKNYYGILLGVGFLFMLAGRYYPDETATDNNIAAGIYIVAAVFFILALIGAILSLLKKK' A
#
# COMPACT_ATOMS: atom_id res chain seq x y z
N MET A 1 -19.37 9.45 14.36
CA MET A 1 -18.57 9.84 13.18
C MET A 1 -17.15 9.22 13.16
N LYS A 2 -16.40 9.14 14.27
CA LYS A 2 -15.02 8.58 14.28
C LYS A 2 -14.87 7.09 13.86
N LYS A 3 -15.88 6.24 14.08
CA LYS A 3 -15.81 4.80 13.73
C LYS A 3 -15.95 4.51 12.22
N PHE A 4 -16.63 5.39 11.47
CA PHE A 4 -16.84 5.18 10.03
C PHE A 4 -15.56 5.49 9.23
N ILE A 5 -14.82 6.48 9.71
CA ILE A 5 -13.58 6.95 9.12
C ILE A 5 -12.50 5.85 9.13
N LEU A 6 -12.30 5.14 10.26
CA LEU A 6 -11.33 4.03 10.32
C LEU A 6 -11.67 2.85 9.39
N LYS A 7 -12.95 2.65 9.06
CA LYS A 7 -13.39 1.54 8.18
C LYS A 7 -13.11 1.80 6.69
N ASN A 8 -13.01 3.05 6.27
CA ASN A 8 -12.67 3.38 4.87
C ASN A 8 -11.16 3.58 4.66
N TYR A 9 -10.39 3.82 5.72
CA TYR A 9 -8.96 4.07 5.61
C TYR A 9 -8.17 2.89 5.04
N TYR A 10 -8.48 1.64 5.39
CA TYR A 10 -7.77 0.49 4.81
C TYR A 10 -8.04 0.32 3.32
N GLY A 11 -9.26 0.62 2.84
CA GLY A 11 -9.58 0.61 1.41
C GLY A 11 -8.80 1.69 0.64
N ILE A 12 -8.67 2.88 1.23
CA ILE A 12 -7.85 3.97 0.67
C ILE A 12 -6.36 3.58 0.66
N LEU A 13 -5.84 2.98 1.74
CA LEU A 13 -4.44 2.52 1.82
C LEU A 13 -4.14 1.44 0.76
N LEU A 14 -5.07 0.49 0.54
CA LEU A 14 -4.96 -0.49 -0.54
C LEU A 14 -4.97 0.17 -1.92
N GLY A 15 -5.87 1.13 -2.14
CA GLY A 15 -5.96 1.87 -3.41
C GLY A 15 -4.69 2.66 -3.70
N VAL A 16 -4.15 3.37 -2.71
CA VAL A 16 -2.89 4.11 -2.83
C VAL A 16 -1.71 3.17 -3.09
N GLY A 17 -1.59 2.06 -2.34
CA GLY A 17 -0.55 1.06 -2.58
C GLY A 17 -0.61 0.46 -3.99
N PHE A 18 -1.81 0.20 -4.50
CA PHE A 18 -2.02 -0.29 -5.87
C PHE A 18 -1.61 0.73 -6.94
N LEU A 19 -1.91 2.02 -6.73
CA LEU A 19 -1.47 3.09 -7.62
C LEU A 19 0.06 3.23 -7.66
N PHE A 20 0.73 3.13 -6.50
CA PHE A 20 2.19 3.12 -6.46
C PHE A 20 2.77 1.88 -7.17
N MET A 21 2.17 0.70 -7.00
CA MET A 21 2.60 -0.50 -7.73
C MET A 21 2.45 -0.36 -9.25
N LEU A 22 1.34 0.24 -9.72
CA LEU A 22 1.16 0.58 -11.13
C LEU A 22 2.18 1.60 -11.61
N ALA A 23 2.48 2.63 -10.80
CA ALA A 23 3.50 3.62 -11.12
C ALA A 23 4.90 3.00 -11.24
N GLY A 24 5.23 2.04 -10.37
CA GLY A 24 6.50 1.30 -10.43
C GLY A 24 6.66 0.50 -11.72
N ARG A 25 5.56 -0.02 -12.28
CA ARG A 25 5.58 -0.77 -13.55
C ARG A 25 5.95 0.08 -14.77
N TYR A 26 5.72 1.39 -14.73
CA TYR A 26 6.14 2.30 -15.81
C TYR A 26 7.65 2.55 -15.83
N TYR A 27 8.39 2.06 -14.83
CA TYR A 27 9.85 2.08 -14.82
C TYR A 27 10.38 0.68 -15.20
N PRO A 28 10.74 0.43 -16.46
CA PRO A 28 11.15 -0.90 -16.93
C PRO A 28 12.42 -1.40 -16.22
N ASP A 29 12.47 -2.71 -15.95
CA ASP A 29 13.54 -3.41 -15.21
C ASP A 29 14.89 -3.46 -15.95
N GLU A 30 14.96 -2.98 -17.20
CA GLU A 30 16.19 -3.02 -18.03
C GLU A 30 17.34 -2.18 -17.46
N THR A 31 17.08 -1.33 -16.46
CA THR A 31 18.09 -0.56 -15.72
C THR A 31 18.29 -1.11 -14.31
N ALA A 32 18.49 -2.42 -14.17
CA ALA A 32 18.58 -3.12 -12.87
C ALA A 32 19.65 -2.59 -11.88
N THR A 33 20.61 -1.77 -12.34
CA THR A 33 21.62 -1.12 -11.47
C THR A 33 21.27 0.34 -11.10
N ASP A 34 20.38 1.00 -11.85
CA ASP A 34 20.06 2.44 -11.67
C ASP A 34 18.59 2.71 -11.25
N ASN A 35 17.74 1.68 -11.19
CA ASN A 35 16.31 1.86 -10.94
C ASN A 35 15.93 1.99 -9.45
N ASN A 36 16.75 2.75 -8.69
CA ASN A 36 16.49 3.11 -7.29
C ASN A 36 15.12 3.79 -7.10
N ILE A 37 14.63 4.45 -8.16
CA ILE A 37 13.31 5.11 -8.17
C ILE A 37 12.18 4.08 -8.17
N ALA A 38 12.22 3.07 -9.05
CA ALA A 38 11.23 2.00 -9.05
C ALA A 38 11.28 1.21 -7.73
N ALA A 39 12.48 0.89 -7.25
CA ALA A 39 12.66 0.24 -5.96
C ALA A 39 12.04 1.06 -4.81
N GLY A 40 12.27 2.37 -4.78
CA GLY A 40 11.64 3.27 -3.81
C GLY A 40 10.11 3.29 -3.91
N ILE A 41 9.57 3.31 -5.12
CA ILE A 41 8.12 3.25 -5.37
C ILE A 41 7.52 1.94 -4.85
N TYR A 42 8.17 0.80 -5.09
CA TYR A 42 7.71 -0.49 -4.59
C TYR A 42 7.84 -0.62 -3.07
N ILE A 43 8.89 -0.06 -2.46
CA ILE A 43 9.03 -0.01 -1.00
C ILE A 43 7.87 0.79 -0.38
N VAL A 44 7.55 1.96 -0.94
CA VAL A 44 6.42 2.77 -0.48
C VAL A 44 5.10 2.02 -0.65
N ALA A 45 4.87 1.38 -1.79
CA ALA A 45 3.70 0.54 -2.02
C ALA A 45 3.57 -0.57 -0.97
N ALA A 46 4.67 -1.27 -0.67
CA ALA A 46 4.71 -2.35 0.31
C ALA A 46 4.35 -1.86 1.73
N VAL A 47 4.84 -0.69 2.14
CA VAL A 47 4.47 -0.08 3.44
C VAL A 47 2.97 0.20 3.52
N PHE A 48 2.38 0.75 2.45
CA PHE A 48 0.94 0.99 2.40
C PHE A 48 0.13 -0.31 2.48
N PHE A 49 0.56 -1.37 1.80
CA PHE A 49 -0.07 -2.69 1.89
C PHE A 49 0.03 -3.30 3.29
N ILE A 50 1.19 -3.19 3.96
CA ILE A 50 1.38 -3.69 5.33
C ILE A 50 0.46 -2.94 6.31
N LEU A 51 0.38 -1.60 6.22
CA LEU A 51 -0.51 -0.80 7.06
C LEU A 51 -1.99 -1.16 6.83
N ALA A 52 -2.39 -1.36 5.57
CA ALA A 52 -3.73 -1.81 5.24
C ALA A 52 -4.03 -3.21 5.82
N LEU A 53 -3.06 -4.13 5.73
CA LEU A 53 -3.17 -5.49 6.27
C LEU A 53 -3.31 -5.48 7.79
N ILE A 54 -2.46 -4.73 8.50
CA ILE A 54 -2.54 -4.56 9.96
C ILE A 54 -3.91 -3.98 10.34
N GLY A 55 -4.38 -2.95 9.62
CA GLY A 55 -5.71 -2.37 9.83
C GLY A 55 -6.84 -3.38 9.64
N ALA A 56 -6.76 -4.23 8.61
CA ALA A 56 -7.73 -5.29 8.35
C ALA A 56 -7.72 -6.36 9.47
N ILE A 57 -6.53 -6.82 9.89
CA ILE A 57 -6.37 -7.80 10.97
C ILE A 57 -6.94 -7.25 12.28
N LEU A 58 -6.59 -6.03 12.66
CA LEU A 58 -7.12 -5.38 13.87
C LEU A 58 -8.64 -5.22 13.80
N SER A 59 -9.19 -4.89 12.63
CA SER A 59 -10.65 -4.80 12.44
C SER A 59 -11.36 -6.15 12.57
N LEU A 60 -10.73 -7.26 12.18
CA LEU A 60 -11.27 -8.60 12.34
C LEU A 60 -11.22 -9.05 13.81
N LEU A 61 -10.11 -8.79 14.49
CA LEU A 61 -9.94 -9.11 15.92
C LEU A 61 -10.93 -8.34 16.80
N LYS A 62 -11.24 -7.08 16.48
CA LYS A 62 -12.21 -6.25 17.22
C LYS A 62 -13.68 -6.61 16.97
N LYS A 63 -13.95 -7.48 15.99
CA LYS A 63 -15.30 -7.95 15.63
C LYS A 63 -15.67 -9.26 16.35
N LYS A 64 -14.69 -9.94 16.95
CA LYS A 64 -14.90 -10.97 17.99
C LYS A 64 -15.11 -10.30 19.34
#